data_AF-A0AAE0GWM3-F1
#
_entry.id   AF-A0AAE0GWM3-F1
#
_cell.length_a   1.000
_cell.length_b   1.000
_cell.length_c   1.000
_cell.angle_alpha   90.00
_cell.angle_beta   90.00
_cell.angle_gamma   90.00
#
_symmetry.space_group_name_H-M   'P 1'
#
loop_
_entity.id
_entity.type
_entity.pdbx_description
1 polymer ?
#
loop_
_entity_poly.entity_id
_entity_poly.type
_entity_poly.pdbx_seq_one_letter_code
_entity_poly.pdbx_strand_id
1 'polypeptide(L)'
;MYTTLYIQRIYIYTPVGDADVATIIISVNFQTDYSFASSAFPLKISRTLHVVGGECVYHSRWYTSGMHYDVLCEISGQDIAGQEHGPLFDIIDGGALLLERVILSNFINKDGAGGAISINGGSMEMHNCMFYWNYALASGGAVYNFWGSVEMHGCTFSENYVDAKFGTGGAVGSIGGSVEMHNCTFLRNYALALGGAVSCGEGSVEMHGCTFSENHVNDAGGAAYIEVYEGGGSVEIHNCTFSGNHAVR
;
A
#
# COMPACT_ATOMS: atom_id res chain seq x y z
N MET A 1 -18.69 -11.82 -15.53
CA MET A 1 -19.49 -10.60 -15.27
C MET A 1 -19.01 -10.08 -13.94
N TYR A 2 -18.39 -8.91 -13.92
CA TYR A 2 -17.71 -8.37 -12.73
C TYR A 2 -18.69 -7.55 -11.91
N THR A 3 -18.77 -7.82 -10.60
CA THR A 3 -19.45 -6.97 -9.63
C THR A 3 -18.40 -6.09 -8.99
N THR A 4 -18.54 -4.78 -9.11
CA THR A 4 -17.61 -3.80 -8.50
C THR A 4 -18.00 -3.55 -7.05
N LEU A 5 -17.01 -3.63 -6.16
CA LEU A 5 -17.14 -3.37 -4.72
C LEU A 5 -16.54 -1.99 -4.41
N TYR A 6 -17.28 -1.14 -3.71
CA TYR A 6 -16.80 0.18 -3.30
C TYR A 6 -16.44 0.18 -1.81
N ILE A 7 -15.15 0.14 -1.50
CA ILE A 7 -14.61 0.33 -0.13
C ILE A 7 -13.99 1.74 -0.09
N GLN A 8 -14.48 2.62 0.79
CA GLN A 8 -14.00 4.00 0.87
C GLN A 8 -12.76 4.16 1.74
N ARG A 9 -12.73 3.58 2.95
CA ARG A 9 -11.58 3.64 3.86
C ARG A 9 -11.67 2.58 4.96
N ILE A 10 -10.53 2.07 5.42
CA ILE A 10 -10.41 1.15 6.55
C ILE A 10 -9.38 1.72 7.53
N TYR A 11 -9.81 1.98 8.76
CA TYR A 11 -8.93 2.40 9.85
C TYR A 11 -8.57 1.22 10.74
N ILE A 12 -7.29 1.13 11.13
CA ILE A 12 -6.79 0.07 12.02
C ILE A 12 -6.21 0.73 13.26
N TYR A 13 -6.77 0.40 14.42
CA TYR A 13 -6.41 0.97 15.72
C TYR A 13 -6.24 -0.14 16.76
N THR A 14 -5.36 0.04 17.74
CA THR A 14 -5.37 -0.72 18.99
C THR A 14 -5.96 0.14 20.12
N PRO A 15 -6.95 -0.34 20.90
CA PRO A 15 -7.48 0.42 22.03
C PRO A 15 -6.45 0.50 23.16
N VAL A 16 -6.27 1.69 23.74
CA VAL A 16 -5.53 1.87 24.99
C VAL A 16 -6.47 1.51 26.15
N GLY A 17 -6.26 0.34 26.76
CA GLY A 17 -6.89 -0.08 28.01
C GLY A 17 -7.43 -1.52 27.99
N ASP A 18 -6.79 -2.38 28.79
CA ASP A 18 -7.15 -3.75 29.20
C ASP A 18 -8.41 -4.39 28.58
N ALA A 19 -8.26 -4.93 27.36
CA ALA A 19 -8.80 -6.22 26.91
C ALA A 19 -8.40 -6.41 25.43
N ASP A 20 -7.84 -7.58 25.12
CA ASP A 20 -7.25 -8.03 23.84
C ASP A 20 -8.20 -8.06 22.62
N VAL A 21 -9.03 -7.04 22.37
CA VAL A 21 -9.89 -6.98 21.18
C VAL A 21 -10.06 -5.53 20.72
N ALA A 22 -9.33 -5.15 19.68
CA ALA A 22 -9.67 -3.97 18.89
C ALA A 22 -10.95 -4.24 18.08
N THR A 23 -12.01 -3.46 18.34
CA THR A 23 -13.21 -3.49 17.50
C THR A 23 -12.98 -2.60 16.28
N ILE A 24 -12.75 -3.20 15.12
CA ILE A 24 -12.72 -2.47 13.84
C ILE A 24 -14.16 -2.38 13.31
N ILE A 25 -14.73 -1.17 13.30
CA ILE A 25 -16.03 -0.90 12.70
C ILE A 25 -15.83 -0.74 11.18
N ILE A 26 -16.22 -1.75 10.42
CA ILE A 26 -16.28 -1.67 8.95
C ILE A 26 -17.68 -1.21 8.55
N SER A 27 -17.82 0.07 8.21
CA SER A 27 -19.05 0.59 7.58
C SER A 27 -19.02 0.28 6.08
N VAL A 28 -19.72 -0.77 5.67
CA VAL A 28 -19.93 -1.10 4.26
C VAL A 28 -21.25 -0.47 3.81
N ASN A 29 -21.19 0.60 3.00
CA ASN A 29 -22.38 1.15 2.35
C ASN A 29 -22.65 0.40 1.05
N PHE A 30 -23.78 -0.32 1.00
CA PHE A 30 -24.26 -0.98 -0.20
C PHE A 30 -25.02 0.02 -1.07
N GLN A 31 -24.52 0.32 -2.26
CA GLN A 31 -25.37 0.81 -3.34
C GLN A 31 -25.27 -0.16 -4.50
N THR A 32 -26.43 -0.70 -4.89
CA THR A 32 -26.59 -1.53 -6.07
C THR A 32 -27.30 -0.69 -7.13
N ASP A 33 -26.81 -0.69 -8.38
CA ASP A 33 -27.46 0.01 -9.50
C ASP A 33 -28.79 -0.62 -9.95
N TYR A 34 -29.30 -1.65 -9.26
CA TYR A 34 -30.53 -2.35 -9.62
C TYR A 34 -31.42 -2.67 -8.43
N SER A 35 -32.71 -2.37 -8.57
CA SER A 35 -33.79 -2.95 -7.79
C SER A 35 -34.07 -4.38 -8.29
N PHE A 36 -33.44 -5.40 -7.72
CA PHE A 36 -33.81 -6.78 -8.06
C PHE A 36 -35.07 -7.23 -7.31
N ALA A 37 -36.10 -7.55 -8.10
CA ALA A 37 -37.26 -8.32 -7.69
C ALA A 37 -36.84 -9.73 -7.23
N SER A 38 -37.64 -10.27 -6.33
CA SER A 38 -37.46 -11.50 -5.55
C SER A 38 -36.98 -12.75 -6.31
N SER A 39 -36.16 -13.55 -5.63
CA SER A 39 -35.92 -15.02 -5.81
C SER A 39 -34.68 -15.54 -6.56
N ALA A 40 -33.50 -14.99 -6.32
CA ALA A 40 -32.25 -15.74 -6.49
C ALA A 40 -31.36 -15.60 -5.26
N PHE A 41 -30.95 -16.75 -4.72
CA PHE A 41 -30.20 -16.96 -3.48
C PHE A 41 -29.24 -15.80 -3.15
N PRO A 42 -29.34 -15.16 -1.98
CA PRO A 42 -28.42 -14.09 -1.62
C PRO A 42 -27.01 -14.68 -1.61
N LEU A 43 -26.14 -14.18 -2.50
CA LEU A 43 -24.72 -14.43 -2.40
C LEU A 43 -24.25 -13.77 -1.11
N LYS A 44 -24.23 -14.55 -0.03
CA LYS A 44 -23.83 -14.08 1.30
C LYS A 44 -22.31 -14.10 1.33
N ILE A 45 -21.70 -12.97 0.96
CA ILE A 45 -20.25 -12.77 1.11
C ILE A 45 -20.02 -12.31 2.55
N SER A 46 -19.58 -13.22 3.41
CA SER A 46 -19.03 -12.89 4.73
C SER A 46 -17.52 -13.05 4.67
N ARG A 47 -16.76 -11.96 4.86
CA ARG A 47 -15.33 -12.06 5.19
C ARG A 47 -15.15 -11.88 6.69
N THR A 48 -14.16 -12.59 7.23
CA THR A 48 -13.74 -12.46 8.62
C THR A 48 -12.38 -11.77 8.60
N LEU A 49 -12.32 -10.56 9.14
CA LEU A 49 -11.09 -9.95 9.61
C LEU A 49 -10.69 -10.71 10.87
N HIS A 50 -9.59 -11.47 10.84
CA HIS A 50 -9.11 -12.11 12.05
C HIS A 50 -8.18 -11.11 12.75
N VAL A 51 -8.58 -10.69 13.95
CA VAL A 51 -7.74 -9.93 14.87
C VAL A 51 -7.30 -10.89 15.97
N VAL A 52 -6.00 -11.19 16.05
CA VAL A 52 -5.41 -11.97 17.15
C VAL A 52 -4.22 -11.17 17.66
N GLY A 53 -4.28 -10.71 18.92
CA GLY A 53 -3.14 -10.03 19.57
C GLY A 53 -2.74 -8.67 18.99
N GLY A 54 -3.61 -7.98 18.25
CA GLY A 54 -3.31 -6.68 17.63
C GLY A 54 -2.95 -6.77 16.14
N GLU A 55 -2.79 -7.97 15.59
CA GLU A 55 -2.55 -8.20 14.17
C GLU A 55 -3.88 -8.25 13.40
N CYS A 56 -4.01 -7.41 12.37
CA CYS A 56 -5.12 -7.46 11.43
C CYS A 56 -4.69 -8.26 10.19
N VAL A 57 -5.24 -9.46 9.98
CA VAL A 57 -4.91 -10.28 8.80
C VAL A 57 -6.07 -10.28 7.80
N TYR A 58 -5.81 -9.79 6.58
CA TYR A 58 -6.77 -9.87 5.48
C TYR A 58 -6.43 -11.04 4.54
N HIS A 59 -7.24 -12.11 4.58
CA HIS A 59 -7.12 -13.22 3.64
C HIS A 59 -8.10 -13.10 2.46
N SER A 60 -7.61 -13.45 1.27
CA SER A 60 -8.37 -13.64 0.03
C SER A 60 -8.51 -15.12 -0.34
N ARG A 61 -9.36 -15.88 0.38
CA ARG A 61 -9.70 -17.26 0.01
C ARG A 61 -11.19 -17.39 -0.28
N TRP A 62 -11.53 -17.86 -1.47
CA TRP A 62 -12.90 -17.93 -1.95
C TRP A 62 -13.36 -19.39 -1.96
N TYR A 63 -14.56 -19.63 -1.41
CA TYR A 63 -15.14 -20.97 -1.34
C TYR A 63 -16.35 -21.04 -2.27
N THR A 64 -16.27 -21.91 -3.27
CA THR A 64 -17.46 -22.46 -3.94
C THR A 64 -17.51 -23.94 -3.62
N SER A 65 -18.70 -24.48 -3.38
CA SER A 65 -18.95 -25.87 -2.95
C SER A 65 -17.97 -26.89 -3.56
N GLY A 66 -16.96 -27.30 -2.79
CA GLY A 66 -16.10 -28.45 -3.07
C GLY A 66 -14.76 -28.21 -3.77
N MET A 67 -14.34 -26.98 -4.07
CA MET A 67 -13.03 -26.70 -4.70
C MET A 67 -12.30 -25.56 -3.98
N HIS A 68 -10.99 -25.71 -3.76
CA HIS A 68 -10.10 -24.66 -3.26
C HIS A 68 -9.55 -23.86 -4.44
N TYR A 69 -9.84 -22.56 -4.47
CA TYR A 69 -9.25 -21.64 -5.43
C TYR A 69 -8.44 -20.59 -4.67
N ASP A 70 -7.18 -20.42 -5.03
CA ASP A 70 -6.43 -19.21 -4.69
C ASP A 70 -7.01 -18.09 -5.56
N VAL A 71 -7.75 -17.18 -4.95
CA VAL A 71 -8.38 -16.08 -5.68
C VAL A 71 -7.75 -14.79 -5.22
N LEU A 72 -7.01 -14.19 -6.14
CA LEU A 72 -6.46 -12.86 -6.02
C LEU A 72 -7.57 -11.86 -5.70
N CYS A 73 -7.42 -11.10 -4.61
CA CYS A 73 -8.37 -10.05 -4.27
C CYS A 73 -7.90 -8.73 -4.86
N GLU A 74 -8.65 -8.21 -5.83
CA GLU A 74 -8.43 -6.88 -6.37
C GLU A 74 -9.33 -5.88 -5.65
N ILE A 75 -8.72 -4.84 -5.09
CA ILE A 75 -9.40 -3.69 -4.51
C ILE A 75 -8.93 -2.47 -5.30
N SER A 76 -9.85 -1.82 -6.00
CA SER A 76 -9.56 -0.67 -6.84
C SER A 76 -10.29 0.58 -6.34
N GLY A 77 -9.61 1.72 -6.24
CA GLY A 77 -10.25 3.02 -6.07
C GLY A 77 -10.90 3.51 -7.37
N GLN A 78 -11.98 4.28 -7.27
CA GLN A 78 -12.48 5.12 -8.36
C GLN A 78 -12.50 6.57 -7.88
N ASP A 79 -12.06 7.49 -8.74
CA ASP A 79 -12.15 8.93 -8.51
C ASP A 79 -13.63 9.34 -8.53
N ILE A 80 -14.30 9.24 -7.39
CA ILE A 80 -15.64 9.80 -7.23
C ILE A 80 -15.45 11.31 -7.13
N ALA A 81 -15.72 12.00 -8.24
CA ALA A 81 -15.56 13.45 -8.36
C ALA A 81 -16.22 14.19 -7.17
N GLY A 82 -15.43 15.01 -6.46
CA GLY A 82 -15.93 15.87 -5.38
C GLY A 82 -15.81 15.34 -3.95
N GLN A 83 -15.07 14.25 -3.72
CA GLN A 83 -14.67 13.81 -2.38
C GLN A 83 -13.14 13.99 -2.22
N GLU A 84 -12.69 14.39 -1.05
CA GLU A 84 -11.28 14.30 -0.62
C GLU A 84 -11.00 12.81 -0.32
N HIS A 85 -10.02 12.22 -1.00
CA HIS A 85 -9.70 10.80 -0.83
C HIS A 85 -8.36 10.72 -0.10
N GLY A 86 -8.37 10.16 1.11
CA GLY A 86 -7.17 9.75 1.82
C GLY A 86 -6.75 8.32 1.43
N PRO A 87 -5.72 7.75 2.07
CA PRO A 87 -5.32 6.37 1.84
C PRO A 87 -6.46 5.40 2.17
N LEU A 88 -6.53 4.25 1.46
CA LEU A 88 -7.47 3.17 1.78
C LEU A 88 -7.22 2.64 3.20
N PHE A 89 -5.96 2.35 3.53
CA PHE A 89 -5.55 1.90 4.86
C PHE A 89 -4.75 2.97 5.57
N ASP A 90 -5.17 3.30 6.79
CA ASP A 90 -4.46 4.20 7.68
C ASP A 90 -4.07 3.42 8.94
N ILE A 91 -2.77 3.16 9.10
CA ILE A 91 -2.19 2.31 10.15
C ILE A 91 -1.44 3.23 11.10
N ILE A 92 -2.00 3.46 12.29
CA ILE A 92 -1.38 4.36 13.28
C ILE A 92 -0.63 3.58 14.37
N ASP A 93 0.06 4.29 15.26
CA ASP A 93 0.79 3.77 16.43
C ASP A 93 0.09 2.58 17.10
N GLY A 94 0.80 1.45 17.15
CA GLY A 94 0.33 0.19 17.73
C GLY A 94 -0.54 -0.68 16.80
N GLY A 95 -1.01 -0.14 15.68
CA GLY A 95 -1.72 -0.90 14.65
C GLY A 95 -0.77 -1.76 13.81
N ALA A 96 -1.19 -2.98 13.49
CA ALA A 96 -0.49 -3.90 12.60
C ALA A 96 -1.43 -4.41 11.49
N LEU A 97 -0.95 -4.44 10.24
CA LEU A 97 -1.68 -5.01 9.11
C LEU A 97 -0.80 -5.98 8.31
N LEU A 98 -1.34 -7.17 8.05
CA LEU A 98 -0.79 -8.16 7.13
C LEU A 98 -1.66 -8.24 5.88
N LEU A 99 -1.07 -7.99 4.72
CA LEU A 99 -1.68 -8.24 3.41
C LEU A 99 -1.00 -9.40 2.70
N GLU A 100 -1.81 -10.37 2.26
CA GLU A 100 -1.35 -11.47 1.44
C GLU A 100 -2.13 -11.54 0.12
N ARG A 101 -1.42 -11.54 -1.02
CA ARG A 101 -2.00 -11.79 -2.35
C ARG A 101 -3.19 -10.86 -2.65
N VAL A 102 -2.94 -9.56 -2.50
CA VAL A 102 -3.90 -8.49 -2.78
C VAL A 102 -3.37 -7.59 -3.90
N ILE A 103 -4.25 -7.19 -4.81
CA ILE A 103 -4.01 -6.07 -5.73
C ILE A 103 -4.69 -4.83 -5.16
N LEU A 104 -3.92 -3.77 -4.93
CA LEU A 104 -4.42 -2.43 -4.60
C LEU A 104 -4.15 -1.51 -5.78
N SER A 105 -5.20 -1.02 -6.43
CA SER A 105 -5.06 -0.21 -7.63
C SER A 105 -5.91 1.05 -7.66
N ASN A 106 -5.48 2.06 -8.42
CA ASN A 106 -6.26 3.27 -8.69
C ASN A 106 -6.72 4.03 -7.43
N PHE A 107 -5.98 3.94 -6.32
CA PHE A 107 -6.23 4.79 -5.17
C PHE A 107 -5.55 6.13 -5.38
N ILE A 108 -6.31 7.21 -5.22
CA ILE A 108 -5.87 8.56 -5.53
C ILE A 108 -5.98 9.40 -4.27
N ASN A 109 -4.85 9.73 -3.65
CA ASN A 109 -4.78 10.62 -2.50
C ASN A 109 -4.34 12.02 -2.93
N LYS A 110 -5.30 12.95 -3.09
CA LYS A 110 -5.05 14.32 -3.55
C LYS A 110 -4.61 15.27 -2.44
N ASP A 111 -4.66 14.84 -1.19
CA ASP A 111 -4.49 15.73 -0.03
C ASP A 111 -3.29 15.36 0.85
N GLY A 112 -2.55 14.30 0.50
CA GLY A 112 -1.44 13.85 1.34
C GLY A 112 -0.55 12.78 0.72
N ALA A 113 0.06 11.99 1.59
CA ALA A 113 0.98 10.90 1.27
C ALA A 113 0.28 9.54 1.41
N GLY A 114 0.77 8.54 0.67
CA GLY A 114 0.18 7.20 0.67
C GLY A 114 -1.09 7.16 -0.18
N GLY A 115 -0.99 6.69 -1.42
CA GLY A 115 -2.18 6.55 -2.27
C GLY A 115 -3.10 5.46 -1.76
N ALA A 116 -2.55 4.26 -1.56
CA ALA A 116 -3.31 3.13 -1.02
C ALA A 116 -3.15 2.97 0.49
N ILE A 117 -1.93 3.19 1.02
CA ILE A 117 -1.61 2.91 2.42
C ILE A 117 -0.80 4.06 3.02
N SER A 118 -1.21 4.51 4.20
CA SER A 118 -0.41 5.38 5.06
C SER A 118 -0.15 4.67 6.38
N ILE A 119 1.11 4.68 6.81
CA ILE A 119 1.57 4.14 8.09
C ILE A 119 2.16 5.28 8.90
N ASN A 120 1.69 5.45 10.13
CA ASN A 120 2.14 6.46 11.08
C ASN A 120 2.47 5.77 12.41
N GLY A 121 3.70 5.27 12.52
CA GLY A 121 4.25 4.52 13.66
C GLY A 121 3.63 3.15 13.94
N GLY A 122 2.76 2.66 13.05
CA GLY A 122 2.30 1.27 13.02
C GLY A 122 3.26 0.31 12.29
N SER A 123 2.84 -0.95 12.16
CA SER A 123 3.56 -1.98 11.39
C SER A 123 2.74 -2.52 10.22
N MET A 124 3.43 -2.82 9.13
CA MET A 124 2.83 -3.33 7.91
C MET A 124 3.68 -4.46 7.33
N GLU A 125 3.04 -5.59 7.03
CA GLU A 125 3.66 -6.73 6.36
C GLU A 125 2.89 -7.05 5.07
N MET A 126 3.60 -7.22 3.97
CA MET A 126 3.03 -7.45 2.64
C MET A 126 3.68 -8.64 1.96
N HIS A 127 2.87 -9.62 1.56
CA HIS A 127 3.31 -10.81 0.85
C HIS A 127 2.59 -10.97 -0.49
N ASN A 128 3.38 -10.99 -1.56
CA ASN A 128 2.89 -11.25 -2.91
C ASN A 128 1.74 -10.31 -3.33
N CYS A 129 1.82 -9.05 -2.91
CA CYS A 129 0.85 -8.02 -3.25
C CYS A 129 1.25 -7.25 -4.52
N MET A 130 0.27 -6.62 -5.16
CA MET A 130 0.49 -5.72 -6.30
C MET A 130 -0.11 -4.35 -6.01
N PHE A 131 0.67 -3.31 -6.27
CA PHE A 131 0.24 -1.92 -6.19
C PHE A 131 0.34 -1.31 -7.58
N TYR A 132 -0.78 -0.91 -8.15
CA TYR A 132 -0.86 -0.47 -9.54
C TYR A 132 -1.63 0.83 -9.70
N TRP A 133 -1.05 1.83 -10.37
CA TRP A 133 -1.74 3.11 -10.62
C TRP A 133 -2.25 3.82 -9.37
N ASN A 134 -1.53 3.71 -8.26
CA ASN A 134 -1.84 4.50 -7.08
C ASN A 134 -1.14 5.87 -7.17
N TYR A 135 -1.85 6.88 -6.69
CA TYR A 135 -1.42 8.26 -6.67
C TYR A 135 -1.43 8.83 -5.27
N ALA A 136 -0.40 9.58 -4.93
CA ALA A 136 -0.40 10.48 -3.80
C ALA A 136 0.09 11.86 -4.23
N LEU A 137 -0.45 12.92 -3.65
CA LEU A 137 0.04 14.27 -3.88
C LEU A 137 1.46 14.43 -3.33
N ALA A 138 1.72 13.95 -2.11
CA ALA A 138 2.94 14.32 -1.37
C ALA A 138 4.07 13.29 -1.44
N SER A 139 3.85 12.03 -1.10
CA SER A 139 4.91 11.02 -1.10
C SER A 139 4.31 9.62 -1.09
N GLY A 140 5.03 8.63 -1.60
CA GLY A 140 4.58 7.25 -1.57
C GLY A 140 3.30 7.06 -2.36
N GLY A 141 3.40 7.11 -3.69
CA GLY A 141 2.22 7.02 -4.57
C GLY A 141 1.36 5.78 -4.28
N ALA A 142 1.95 4.70 -3.78
CA ALA A 142 1.23 3.56 -3.21
C ALA A 142 1.25 3.53 -1.69
N VAL A 143 2.45 3.53 -1.09
CA VAL A 143 2.66 3.30 0.35
C VAL A 143 3.50 4.44 0.91
N TYR A 144 3.02 5.05 1.97
CA TYR A 144 3.77 6.02 2.74
C TYR A 144 4.00 5.54 4.17
N ASN A 145 5.24 5.61 4.64
CA ASN A 145 5.65 5.27 5.99
C ASN A 145 6.18 6.50 6.72
N PHE A 146 5.65 6.75 7.92
CA PHE A 146 6.11 7.80 8.82
C PHE A 146 6.40 7.17 10.18
N TRP A 147 7.68 6.99 10.50
CA TRP A 147 8.15 6.37 11.75
C TRP A 147 7.63 4.96 12.07
N GLY A 148 7.02 4.26 11.10
CA GLY A 148 6.56 2.89 11.25
C GLY A 148 7.56 1.84 10.75
N SER A 149 7.14 0.58 10.77
CA SER A 149 7.89 -0.56 10.23
C SER A 149 7.16 -1.18 9.04
N VAL A 150 7.85 -1.33 7.92
CA VAL A 150 7.28 -1.88 6.69
C VAL A 150 8.13 -3.01 6.16
N GLU A 151 7.53 -4.18 5.99
CA GLU A 151 8.17 -5.36 5.43
C GLU A 151 7.43 -5.82 4.17
N MET A 152 8.15 -5.99 3.07
CA MET A 152 7.61 -6.33 1.76
C MET A 152 8.32 -7.55 1.17
N HIS A 153 7.56 -8.60 0.87
CA HIS A 153 8.06 -9.83 0.27
C HIS A 153 7.36 -10.14 -1.05
N GLY A 154 8.14 -10.24 -2.13
CA GLY A 154 7.63 -10.65 -3.43
C GLY A 154 6.54 -9.73 -3.98
N CYS A 155 6.53 -8.46 -3.58
CA CYS A 155 5.52 -7.48 -3.98
C CYS A 155 5.89 -6.80 -5.30
N THR A 156 4.89 -6.35 -6.05
CA THR A 156 5.08 -5.59 -7.29
C THR A 156 4.45 -4.21 -7.19
N PHE A 157 5.23 -3.17 -7.43
CA PHE A 157 4.79 -1.78 -7.52
C PHE A 157 4.97 -1.31 -8.96
N SER A 158 3.87 -1.06 -9.65
CA SER A 158 3.90 -0.66 -11.05
C SER A 158 3.07 0.57 -11.34
N GLU A 159 3.65 1.54 -12.05
CA GLU A 159 2.93 2.73 -12.53
C GLU A 159 2.27 3.53 -11.39
N ASN A 160 2.83 3.48 -10.18
CA ASN A 160 2.43 4.36 -9.09
C ASN A 160 3.17 5.69 -9.24
N TYR A 161 2.51 6.79 -8.85
CA TYR A 161 3.04 8.10 -9.16
C TYR A 161 2.77 9.19 -8.11
N VAL A 162 3.70 10.14 -8.06
CA VAL A 162 3.64 11.37 -7.27
C VAL A 162 4.12 12.51 -8.18
N ASP A 163 3.26 13.49 -8.46
CA ASP A 163 3.56 14.56 -9.43
C ASP A 163 3.64 15.97 -8.82
N ALA A 164 3.53 16.10 -7.49
CA ALA A 164 3.70 17.39 -6.84
C ALA A 164 5.18 17.81 -6.82
N LYS A 165 5.41 19.14 -6.82
CA LYS A 165 6.74 19.77 -6.92
C LYS A 165 7.80 19.18 -5.97
N PHE A 166 7.41 18.82 -4.76
CA PHE A 166 8.30 18.28 -3.72
C PHE A 166 8.05 16.80 -3.47
N GLY A 167 7.33 16.15 -4.37
CA GLY A 167 6.84 14.80 -4.18
C GLY A 167 7.88 13.73 -4.45
N THR A 168 7.94 12.73 -3.57
CA THR A 168 9.02 11.73 -3.54
C THR A 168 8.47 10.31 -3.48
N GLY A 169 9.27 9.34 -3.93
CA GLY A 169 8.92 7.92 -3.81
C GLY A 169 7.66 7.57 -4.59
N GLY A 170 7.77 7.46 -5.91
CA GLY A 170 6.61 7.25 -6.79
C GLY A 170 5.75 6.03 -6.41
N ALA A 171 6.36 5.01 -5.81
CA ALA A 171 5.67 3.91 -5.17
C ALA A 171 5.71 3.99 -3.64
N VAL A 172 6.92 4.01 -3.07
CA VAL A 172 7.14 3.93 -1.62
C VAL A 172 7.88 5.17 -1.14
N GLY A 173 7.26 5.90 -0.22
CA GLY A 173 7.86 7.03 0.48
C GLY A 173 8.02 6.69 1.96
N SER A 174 9.16 6.98 2.57
CA SER A 174 9.40 6.78 4.00
C SER A 174 10.15 7.94 4.63
N ILE A 175 9.70 8.36 5.81
CA ILE A 175 10.41 9.29 6.70
C ILE A 175 10.48 8.65 8.08
N GLY A 176 11.70 8.36 8.55
CA GLY A 176 11.92 7.61 9.78
C GLY A 176 11.58 6.13 9.65
N GLY A 177 11.72 5.39 10.75
CA GLY A 177 11.31 3.99 10.87
C GLY A 177 12.19 3.00 10.09
N SER A 178 11.62 1.86 9.71
CA SER A 178 12.28 0.79 8.96
C SER A 178 11.49 0.41 7.71
N VAL A 179 12.20 0.20 6.60
CA VAL A 179 11.65 -0.33 5.34
C VAL A 179 12.51 -1.47 4.84
N GLU A 180 11.92 -2.66 4.78
CA GLU A 180 12.57 -3.88 4.33
C GLU A 180 11.86 -4.39 3.06
N MET A 181 12.65 -4.61 2.00
CA MET A 181 12.17 -5.02 0.69
C MET A 181 12.92 -6.25 0.21
N HIS A 182 12.21 -7.37 0.08
CA HIS A 182 12.76 -8.64 -0.35
C HIS A 182 12.07 -9.15 -1.61
N ASN A 183 12.86 -9.35 -2.67
CA ASN A 183 12.39 -9.86 -3.95
C ASN A 183 11.23 -9.05 -4.57
N CYS A 184 11.22 -7.74 -4.32
CA CYS A 184 10.19 -6.84 -4.82
C CYS A 184 10.53 -6.30 -6.21
N THR A 185 9.50 -5.99 -7.00
CA THR A 185 9.66 -5.36 -8.32
C THR A 185 9.04 -3.98 -8.33
N PHE A 186 9.81 -2.99 -8.77
CA PHE A 186 9.40 -1.60 -8.98
C PHE A 186 9.52 -1.26 -10.46
N LEU A 187 8.38 -1.11 -11.14
CA LEU A 187 8.30 -0.92 -12.59
C LEU A 187 7.60 0.39 -12.94
N ARG A 188 8.25 1.26 -13.72
CA ARG A 188 7.61 2.48 -14.28
C ARG A 188 6.92 3.37 -13.24
N ASN A 189 7.43 3.39 -12.02
CA ASN A 189 6.93 4.34 -11.02
C ASN A 189 7.55 5.72 -11.29
N TYR A 190 6.82 6.77 -10.90
CA TYR A 190 7.21 8.13 -11.16
C TYR A 190 7.14 9.02 -9.91
N ALA A 191 8.19 9.77 -9.64
CA ALA A 191 8.16 10.86 -8.68
C ALA A 191 8.64 12.14 -9.36
N LEU A 192 8.09 13.30 -9.00
CA LEU A 192 8.59 14.55 -9.57
C LEU A 192 9.93 14.95 -8.97
N ALA A 193 10.14 14.80 -7.65
CA ALA A 193 11.36 15.27 -6.98
C ALA A 193 12.40 14.16 -6.75
N LEU A 194 12.15 13.21 -5.87
CA LEU A 194 13.19 12.26 -5.44
C LEU A 194 12.71 10.82 -5.54
N GLY A 195 13.58 9.94 -6.05
CA GLY A 195 13.37 8.50 -6.07
C GLY A 195 12.13 8.10 -6.87
N GLY A 196 12.30 7.86 -8.17
CA GLY A 196 11.17 7.56 -9.07
C GLY A 196 10.27 6.42 -8.60
N ALA A 197 10.81 5.44 -7.88
CA ALA A 197 10.04 4.42 -7.18
C ALA A 197 10.09 4.57 -5.65
N VAL A 198 11.29 4.66 -5.09
CA VAL A 198 11.49 4.60 -3.63
C VAL A 198 12.21 5.84 -3.15
N SER A 199 11.67 6.49 -2.13
CA SER A 199 12.36 7.55 -1.40
C SER A 199 12.28 7.28 0.09
N CYS A 200 13.43 7.09 0.75
CA CYS A 200 13.49 6.87 2.19
C CYS A 200 14.45 7.86 2.83
N GLY A 201 14.02 8.52 3.91
CA GLY A 201 14.84 9.42 4.71
C GLY A 201 14.76 9.08 6.21
N GLU A 202 15.79 9.42 6.98
CA GLU A 202 15.78 9.42 8.45
C GLU A 202 15.55 8.04 9.12
N GLY A 203 15.66 6.92 8.38
CA GLY A 203 15.37 5.57 8.88
C GLY A 203 16.35 4.51 8.40
N SER A 204 16.02 3.25 8.68
CA SER A 204 16.75 2.07 8.17
C SER A 204 16.10 1.50 6.92
N VAL A 205 16.92 1.11 5.95
CA VAL A 205 16.47 0.56 4.67
C VAL A 205 17.26 -0.70 4.34
N GLU A 206 16.54 -1.79 4.09
CA GLU A 206 17.09 -3.01 3.51
C GLU A 206 16.43 -3.31 2.17
N MET A 207 17.24 -3.61 1.16
CA MET A 207 16.79 -4.09 -0.15
C MET A 207 17.56 -5.34 -0.52
N HIS A 208 16.85 -6.46 -0.68
CA HIS A 208 17.44 -7.73 -1.07
C HIS A 208 16.73 -8.32 -2.30
N GLY A 209 17.46 -8.56 -3.38
CA GLY A 209 16.90 -9.25 -4.55
C GLY A 209 15.85 -8.43 -5.31
N CYS A 210 15.78 -7.12 -5.09
CA CYS A 210 14.78 -6.25 -5.71
C CYS A 210 15.14 -5.88 -7.14
N THR A 211 14.14 -5.65 -7.97
CA THR A 211 14.29 -5.17 -9.35
C THR A 211 13.63 -3.82 -9.52
N PHE A 212 14.40 -2.83 -9.95
CA PHE A 212 13.94 -1.49 -10.30
C PHE A 212 14.11 -1.30 -11.81
N SER A 213 13.00 -1.23 -12.54
CA SER A 213 13.00 -1.10 -13.99
C SER A 213 12.18 0.09 -14.47
N GLU A 214 12.75 0.89 -15.38
CA GLU A 214 12.04 1.96 -16.09
C GLU A 214 11.38 3.01 -15.17
N ASN A 215 11.87 3.17 -13.94
CA ASN A 215 11.35 4.18 -13.02
C ASN A 215 11.92 5.56 -13.37
N HIS A 216 11.13 6.60 -13.14
CA HIS A 216 11.40 7.93 -13.65
C HIS A 216 11.31 8.99 -12.56
N VAL A 217 12.24 9.95 -12.60
CA VAL A 217 12.22 11.13 -11.73
C VAL A 217 12.70 12.38 -12.47
N ASN A 218 12.20 13.55 -12.09
CA ASN A 218 12.60 14.83 -12.71
C ASN A 218 13.67 15.59 -11.91
N ASP A 219 14.20 15.04 -10.80
CA ASP A 219 15.34 15.65 -10.11
C ASP A 219 16.40 14.60 -9.77
N ALA A 220 16.28 13.82 -8.69
CA ALA A 220 17.36 12.92 -8.28
C ALA A 220 16.91 11.49 -7.86
N GLY A 221 17.85 10.54 -7.97
CA GLY A 221 17.70 9.15 -7.52
C GLY A 221 17.35 8.12 -8.60
N GLY A 222 16.90 8.55 -9.79
CA GLY A 222 16.45 7.64 -10.85
C GLY A 222 15.30 6.76 -10.36
N ALA A 223 15.62 5.57 -9.86
CA ALA A 223 14.66 4.70 -9.17
C ALA A 223 14.56 4.93 -7.66
N ALA A 224 15.67 5.14 -6.96
CA ALA A 224 15.72 5.11 -5.51
C ALA A 224 16.56 6.29 -4.98
N TYR A 225 16.03 6.99 -3.97
CA TYR A 225 16.75 8.03 -3.26
C TYR A 225 16.71 7.71 -1.77
N ILE A 226 17.88 7.51 -1.15
CA ILE A 226 18.00 7.14 0.26
C ILE A 226 18.87 8.17 0.97
N GLU A 227 18.33 8.78 2.02
CA GLU A 227 19.00 9.78 2.84
C GLU A 227 19.11 9.28 4.28
N VAL A 228 20.34 9.31 4.82
CA VAL A 228 20.64 8.89 6.20
C VAL A 228 21.26 10.07 6.94
N TYR A 229 20.73 10.39 8.11
CA TYR A 229 21.25 11.44 8.98
C TYR A 229 22.23 10.88 10.02
N GLU A 230 23.14 11.72 10.52
CA GLU A 230 24.06 11.35 11.60
C GLU A 230 23.26 11.01 12.87
N GLY A 231 23.24 9.73 13.27
CA GLY A 231 22.71 9.32 14.58
C GLY A 231 21.79 8.10 14.60
N GLY A 232 21.37 7.54 13.46
CA GLY A 232 20.58 6.31 13.48
C GLY A 232 19.86 6.04 12.16
N GLY A 233 20.34 5.01 11.45
CA GLY A 233 19.78 4.50 10.20
C GLY A 233 20.83 3.65 9.50
N SER A 234 20.47 2.46 9.05
CA SER A 234 21.34 1.59 8.23
C SER A 234 20.81 1.52 6.81
N VAL A 235 21.71 1.34 5.84
CA VAL A 235 21.33 1.10 4.44
C VAL A 235 22.06 -0.14 3.95
N GLU A 236 21.28 -1.17 3.64
CA GLU A 236 21.78 -2.44 3.11
C GLU A 236 21.09 -2.72 1.77
N ILE A 237 21.88 -2.85 0.69
CA ILE A 237 21.37 -3.10 -0.65
C ILE A 237 22.16 -4.28 -1.25
N HIS A 238 21.49 -5.41 -1.40
CA HIS A 238 22.08 -6.68 -1.82
C HIS A 238 21.32 -7.27 -3.00
N ASN A 239 22.06 -7.79 -3.99
CA ASN A 239 21.50 -8.55 -5.11
C ASN A 239 20.38 -7.83 -5.89
N CYS A 240 20.39 -6.50 -5.90
CA CYS A 240 19.37 -5.70 -6.56
C CYS A 240 19.76 -5.37 -8.00
N THR A 241 18.76 -5.26 -8.88
CA THR A 241 18.94 -4.87 -10.29
C THR A 241 18.29 -3.51 -10.54
N PHE A 242 19.04 -2.60 -11.16
CA PHE A 242 18.55 -1.29 -11.60
C PHE A 242 18.73 -1.16 -13.10
N SER A 243 17.65 -1.16 -13.87
CA SER A 243 17.66 -1.14 -15.34
C SER A 243 16.75 -0.05 -15.92
N GLY A 244 17.25 0.74 -16.87
CA GLY A 244 16.42 1.72 -17.59
C GLY A 244 15.80 2.83 -16.73
N ASN A 245 16.26 3.02 -15.49
CA ASN A 245 15.75 4.09 -14.62
C ASN A 245 16.37 5.44 -15.01
N HIS A 246 15.59 6.52 -14.94
CA HIS A 246 15.97 7.81 -15.54
C HIS A 246 15.72 8.99 -14.58
N ALA A 247 16.70 9.90 -14.48
CA ALA A 247 16.57 11.21 -13.85
C ALA A 247 16.73 12.32 -14.91
N VAL A 248 15.74 13.21 -15.08
CA VAL A 248 15.80 14.36 -16.00
C VAL A 248 16.22 15.58 -15.21
N ARG A 249 17.48 15.99 -15.25
CA ARG A 249 17.92 17.26 -14.64
C ARG A 249 17.95 18.40 -15.66
#